data_AF-A0A841DV72-F1
#
_entry.id   AF-A0A841DV72-F1
#
_cell.length_a   1.000
_cell.length_b   1.000
_cell.length_c   1.000
_cell.angle_alpha   90.00
_cell.angle_beta   90.00
_cell.angle_gamma   90.00
#
_symmetry.space_group_name_H-M   'P 1'
#
loop_
_entity.id
_entity.type
_entity.pdbx_description
1 polymer ?
#
loop_
_entity_poly.entity_id
_entity_poly.type
_entity_poly.pdbx_seq_one_letter_code
_entity_poly.pdbx_strand_id
1 'polypeptide(L)'
;MPRRPRFWRSRARDAAASATGAAPRTFPNGSRLAIAAGFLVDIEADGLYLYTSDFEVPADQLKALVVVPDDRRPRIAYRLISPGGPAADMDWSVRGYGDLGSDEQETVGARLEAAAKRGHSLDRQLADANFEKLAEGAWRFHGSDSTITVVRDGNGVAFYTPVHDRRMADVIRASQMLGVVQTSAGSEQGLRFSGEWMSYTLVAPVPYPRDAEMTRAITPAEIGMRPVPRSTQPDGFVIGGANETEVIRRLTELGGRPIQELEAWMRPFDPDRPLEPVDHHRSQAGFLGPKDGLLRTLARDNEVVRRLGLTHTEVGDTVRMATWAAGGFGVSRYVGPGDHRYSITARGSMGQQLSPFWDGTGGSSDYQITNDRTGSSVAVSDLGGPMISKYGFYQGPGSPYRTAPEDIIRTFSDLTEKAGGEAEVRRVVAEVDAYFSAAEAVDKSTLGNVPPGSATGTSASSRSDGRPPENGPKREPDARDR
;
A
#
# COMPACT_ATOMS: atom_id res chain seq x y z
N MET A 1 26.25 -46.70 -13.79
CA MET A 1 25.38 -46.08 -12.77
C MET A 1 26.02 -44.78 -12.28
N PRO A 2 25.51 -43.59 -12.64
CA PRO A 2 26.06 -42.31 -12.18
C PRO A 2 25.54 -41.94 -10.78
N ARG A 3 26.38 -41.28 -9.97
CA ARG A 3 26.05 -40.83 -8.62
C ARG A 3 25.07 -39.64 -8.66
N ARG A 4 24.02 -39.67 -7.85
CA ARG A 4 23.11 -38.51 -7.64
C ARG A 4 23.82 -37.40 -6.84
N PRO A 5 23.60 -36.11 -7.17
CA PRO A 5 24.06 -35.00 -6.32
C PRO A 5 23.40 -35.02 -4.94
N ARG A 6 24.14 -34.59 -3.91
CA ARG A 6 23.57 -34.39 -2.57
C ARG A 6 22.77 -33.10 -2.53
N PHE A 7 21.48 -33.19 -2.21
CA PHE A 7 20.64 -32.03 -1.95
C PHE A 7 21.18 -31.20 -0.77
N TRP A 8 21.07 -29.87 -0.88
CA TRP A 8 21.29 -28.95 0.21
C TRP A 8 20.38 -29.28 1.39
N ARG A 9 20.96 -29.49 2.58
CA ARG A 9 20.22 -29.39 3.84
C ARG A 9 20.25 -27.94 4.29
N SER A 10 19.11 -27.25 4.22
CA SER A 10 18.97 -25.96 4.88
C SER A 10 19.11 -26.15 6.40
N ARG A 11 20.05 -25.41 7.01
CA ARG A 11 20.07 -25.24 8.48
C ARG A 11 18.99 -24.22 8.85
N ALA A 12 17.74 -24.67 8.89
CA ALA A 12 16.63 -23.91 9.44
C ALA A 12 16.39 -24.34 10.91
N ARG A 13 17.28 -23.89 11.79
CA ARG A 13 17.12 -23.78 13.26
C ARG A 13 18.29 -22.95 13.80
N ASP A 14 18.05 -22.25 14.91
CA ASP A 14 18.99 -21.40 15.65
C ASP A 14 19.24 -19.98 15.07
N ALA A 15 18.17 -19.29 14.66
CA ALA A 15 18.17 -17.86 14.34
C ALA A 15 16.91 -17.12 14.89
N ALA A 16 16.39 -17.55 16.04
CA ALA A 16 15.20 -16.97 16.70
C ALA A 16 15.49 -16.42 18.11
N ALA A 17 16.74 -16.06 18.39
CA ALA A 17 17.14 -15.41 19.64
C ALA A 17 18.10 -14.25 19.33
N SER A 18 17.91 -13.13 20.03
CA SER A 18 18.73 -11.89 19.97
C SER A 18 18.60 -11.02 18.71
N ALA A 19 17.40 -10.51 18.44
CA ALA A 19 17.19 -9.26 17.67
C ALA A 19 17.07 -8.01 18.58
N THR A 20 17.31 -8.14 19.88
CA THR A 20 17.25 -7.07 20.89
C THR A 20 18.61 -6.41 21.18
N GLY A 21 19.61 -6.62 20.32
CA GLY A 21 21.03 -6.36 20.62
C GLY A 21 21.80 -5.55 19.57
N ALA A 22 21.13 -4.89 18.62
CA ALA A 22 21.80 -3.91 17.77
C ALA A 22 22.12 -2.66 18.59
N ALA A 23 23.35 -2.57 19.11
CA ALA A 23 23.82 -1.35 19.77
C ALA A 23 23.72 -0.17 18.80
N PRO A 24 23.29 1.02 19.25
CA PRO A 24 23.24 2.20 18.38
C PRO A 24 24.64 2.46 17.83
N ARG A 25 24.76 2.56 16.50
CA ARG A 25 26.03 2.91 15.86
C ARG A 25 26.46 4.29 16.36
N THR A 26 27.59 4.37 17.04
CA THR A 26 28.25 5.64 17.30
C THR A 26 28.82 6.18 16.00
N PHE A 27 28.47 7.41 15.67
CA PHE A 27 29.00 8.12 14.52
C PHE A 27 30.47 8.53 14.77
N PRO A 28 31.25 8.87 13.72
CA PRO A 28 32.70 9.08 13.85
C PRO A 28 33.13 10.16 14.85
N ASN A 29 32.22 11.07 15.23
CA ASN A 29 32.38 12.15 16.20
C ASN A 29 31.85 11.84 17.61
N GLY A 30 31.31 10.63 17.86
CA GLY A 30 30.81 10.22 19.18
C GLY A 30 29.39 10.70 19.53
N SER A 31 28.68 11.33 18.60
CA SER A 31 27.29 11.76 18.79
C SER A 31 26.31 10.59 18.95
N ARG A 32 25.17 10.90 19.58
CA ARG A 32 24.02 10.00 19.74
C ARG A 32 22.77 10.61 19.12
N LEU A 33 22.23 9.94 18.12
CA LEU A 33 20.99 10.32 17.43
C LEU A 33 19.76 9.80 18.19
N ALA A 34 18.72 10.63 18.35
CA ALA A 34 17.51 10.27 19.08
C ALA A 34 16.22 10.68 18.36
N ILE A 35 15.31 9.72 18.17
CA ILE A 35 13.95 9.99 17.68
C ILE A 35 13.06 10.32 18.87
N ALA A 36 13.10 11.58 19.32
CA ALA A 36 12.15 12.13 20.28
C ALA A 36 10.73 12.28 19.67
N ALA A 37 10.18 11.14 19.18
CA ALA A 37 8.86 10.84 18.58
C ALA A 37 8.50 11.35 17.15
N GLY A 38 9.31 11.09 16.10
CA GLY A 38 9.06 11.62 14.75
C GLY A 38 10.28 11.74 13.81
N PHE A 39 11.25 12.56 14.20
CA PHE A 39 12.49 12.98 13.50
C PHE A 39 13.70 12.74 14.43
N LEU A 40 14.75 13.57 14.59
CA LEU A 40 16.11 13.01 14.79
C LEU A 40 17.17 13.86 15.59
N VAL A 41 16.98 14.16 16.88
CA VAL A 41 17.84 15.12 17.64
C VAL A 41 19.28 14.60 17.75
N ASP A 42 20.27 15.49 17.62
CA ASP A 42 21.67 15.21 17.94
C ASP A 42 22.02 15.74 19.33
N ILE A 43 22.73 14.91 20.09
CA ILE A 43 23.17 15.17 21.46
C ILE A 43 24.69 15.03 21.47
N GLU A 44 25.37 16.17 21.54
CA GLU A 44 26.81 16.25 21.75
C GLU A 44 27.13 16.39 23.25
N ALA A 45 28.42 16.30 23.61
CA ALA A 45 28.85 16.34 25.01
C ALA A 45 28.71 17.72 25.68
N ASP A 46 28.43 18.77 24.91
CA ASP A 46 28.37 20.18 25.33
C ASP A 46 26.97 20.83 25.22
N GLY A 47 26.02 20.23 24.49
CA GLY A 47 24.59 20.59 24.59
C GLY A 47 23.73 20.28 23.35
N LEU A 48 22.64 21.04 23.22
CA LEU A 48 21.61 20.91 22.17
C LEU A 48 21.53 22.21 21.38
N TYR A 49 21.69 22.20 20.05
CA TYR A 49 21.69 23.40 19.19
C TYR A 49 20.38 23.53 18.39
N LEU A 50 20.00 24.75 18.00
CA LEU A 50 18.79 25.02 17.21
C LEU A 50 19.03 26.04 16.10
N TYR A 51 18.59 25.68 14.89
CA TYR A 51 18.68 26.51 13.69
C TYR A 51 17.30 26.54 13.01
N THR A 52 16.84 27.74 12.66
CA THR A 52 15.65 27.98 11.83
C THR A 52 16.00 28.98 10.74
N SER A 53 15.10 29.23 9.78
CA SER A 53 15.37 30.10 8.63
C SER A 53 15.64 31.56 9.02
N ASP A 54 15.29 31.91 10.25
CA ASP A 54 15.29 33.27 10.77
C ASP A 54 16.15 33.44 12.04
N PHE A 55 16.71 32.37 12.61
CA PHE A 55 17.66 32.45 13.74
C PHE A 55 18.59 31.23 13.90
N GLU A 56 19.76 31.47 14.49
CA GLU A 56 20.72 30.49 14.99
C GLU A 56 20.85 30.65 16.53
N VAL A 57 20.80 29.54 17.27
CA VAL A 57 21.00 29.52 18.73
C VAL A 57 22.14 28.54 19.10
N PRO A 58 23.23 29.04 19.71
CA PRO A 58 24.28 28.23 20.32
C PRO A 58 23.79 27.33 21.47
N ALA A 59 24.34 26.13 21.63
CA ALA A 59 23.85 25.15 22.62
C ALA A 59 24.15 25.47 24.09
N ASP A 60 25.19 26.26 24.36
CA ASP A 60 25.40 26.79 25.70
C ASP A 60 24.16 27.60 26.15
N GLN A 61 23.40 28.15 25.20
CA GLN A 61 22.22 28.98 25.40
C GLN A 61 20.89 28.21 25.29
N LEU A 62 20.82 27.02 24.69
CA LEU A 62 19.58 26.27 24.55
C LEU A 62 19.50 25.11 25.53
N LYS A 63 18.60 25.20 26.51
CA LYS A 63 18.46 24.17 27.57
C LYS A 63 17.29 23.23 27.38
N ALA A 64 16.23 23.66 26.69
CA ALA A 64 15.14 22.79 26.29
C ALA A 64 14.48 23.28 25.01
N LEU A 65 14.11 22.31 24.18
CA LEU A 65 13.31 22.49 22.99
C LEU A 65 11.98 21.77 23.18
N VAL A 66 10.90 22.52 23.09
CA VAL A 66 9.52 22.05 23.13
C VAL A 66 8.92 22.27 21.75
N VAL A 67 8.11 21.33 21.29
CA VAL A 67 7.29 21.57 20.10
C VAL A 67 5.83 21.39 20.51
N VAL A 68 5.04 22.42 20.26
CA VAL A 68 3.61 22.44 20.55
C VAL A 68 2.91 21.97 19.28
N PRO A 69 2.22 20.82 19.33
CA PRO A 69 1.45 20.35 18.19
C PRO A 69 0.25 21.26 17.93
N ASP A 70 -0.09 21.36 16.66
CA ASP A 70 -1.26 22.04 16.12
C ASP A 70 -1.68 21.24 14.89
N ASP A 71 -2.98 20.94 14.80
CA ASP A 71 -3.61 20.19 13.71
C ASP A 71 -3.35 20.79 12.31
N ARG A 72 -2.98 22.08 12.25
CA ARG A 72 -2.72 22.83 11.01
C ARG A 72 -1.25 23.20 10.84
N ARG A 73 -0.53 23.65 11.87
CA ARG A 73 0.87 24.11 11.78
C ARG A 73 1.66 23.95 13.11
N PRO A 74 2.51 22.93 13.29
CA PRO A 74 3.26 22.78 14.54
C PRO A 74 4.08 24.03 14.89
N ARG A 75 3.98 24.50 16.15
CA ARG A 75 4.72 25.65 16.68
C ARG A 75 5.91 25.18 17.51
N ILE A 76 7.01 25.92 17.45
CA ILE A 76 8.22 25.60 18.23
C ILE A 76 8.28 26.55 19.44
N ALA A 77 8.28 26.01 20.65
CA ALA A 77 8.53 26.77 21.87
C ALA A 77 9.88 26.36 22.46
N TYR A 78 10.78 27.28 22.75
CA TYR A 78 12.12 26.92 23.22
C TYR A 78 12.60 27.85 24.33
N ARG A 79 13.29 27.29 25.32
CA ARG A 79 13.82 28.04 26.45
C ARG A 79 15.29 28.36 26.22
N LEU A 80 15.56 29.63 25.98
CA LEU A 80 16.91 30.19 25.93
C LEU A 80 17.39 30.57 27.33
N ILE A 81 18.70 30.48 27.54
CA ILE A 81 19.42 31.11 28.64
C ILE A 81 20.56 31.91 28.02
N SER A 82 20.39 33.23 27.92
CA SER A 82 21.49 34.12 27.54
C SER A 82 22.60 34.04 28.59
N PRO A 83 23.90 34.10 28.22
CA PRO A 83 24.99 34.11 29.20
C PRO A 83 24.84 35.25 30.21
N GLY A 84 24.60 34.90 31.48
CA GLY A 84 24.35 35.86 32.57
C GLY A 84 22.93 36.45 32.65
N GLY A 85 22.00 36.02 31.78
CA GLY A 85 20.60 36.44 31.78
C GLY A 85 19.64 35.44 32.43
N PRO A 86 18.40 35.85 32.76
CA PRO A 86 17.34 34.92 33.11
C PRO A 86 16.96 34.05 31.90
N ALA A 87 16.38 32.88 32.15
CA ALA A 87 15.83 32.06 31.09
C ALA A 87 14.63 32.76 30.43
N ALA A 88 14.56 32.73 29.10
CA ALA A 88 13.48 33.30 28.31
C ALA A 88 12.78 32.21 27.50
N ASP A 89 11.46 32.14 27.60
CA ASP A 89 10.63 31.29 26.75
C ASP A 89 10.35 32.03 25.44
N MET A 90 10.75 31.41 24.33
CA MET A 90 10.56 31.91 22.97
C MET A 90 9.55 31.02 22.25
N ASP A 91 8.68 31.62 21.43
CA ASP A 91 7.74 30.89 20.59
C ASP A 91 7.93 31.35 19.13
N TRP A 92 8.15 30.37 18.24
CA TRP A 92 8.30 30.57 16.81
C TRP A 92 7.24 29.78 16.05
N SER A 93 6.40 30.51 15.32
CA SER A 93 5.52 29.95 14.31
C SER A 93 6.12 30.16 12.92
N VAL A 94 6.10 29.11 12.09
CA VAL A 94 6.43 29.24 10.66
C VAL A 94 5.49 30.27 10.05
N ARG A 95 6.04 31.38 9.53
CA ARG A 95 5.27 32.60 9.20
C ARG A 95 4.00 32.32 8.39
N GLY A 96 2.85 32.58 9.02
CA GLY A 96 1.57 32.73 8.34
C GLY A 96 0.48 33.03 9.36
N TYR A 97 -0.19 34.19 9.21
CA TYR A 97 -1.33 34.57 10.04
C TYR A 97 -2.36 33.44 10.09
N GLY A 98 -2.74 33.06 11.31
CA GLY A 98 -3.62 31.94 11.60
C GLY A 98 -3.62 31.75 13.11
N ASP A 99 -4.57 32.39 13.77
CA ASP A 99 -4.74 32.25 15.20
C ASP A 99 -5.21 30.81 15.52
N LEU A 100 -4.63 30.24 16.57
CA LEU A 100 -5.03 28.94 17.08
C LEU A 100 -6.24 29.13 18.00
N GLY A 101 -6.92 28.05 18.38
CA GLY A 101 -7.84 28.12 19.52
C GLY A 101 -7.05 28.50 20.77
N SER A 102 -7.45 29.57 21.45
CA SER A 102 -6.75 30.15 22.62
C SER A 102 -6.42 29.12 23.70
N ASP A 103 -7.34 28.19 23.93
CA ASP A 103 -7.45 27.44 25.18
C ASP A 103 -6.34 26.39 25.37
N GLU A 104 -5.88 25.74 24.29
CA GLU A 104 -4.76 24.78 24.35
C GLU A 104 -3.39 25.47 24.36
N GLN A 105 -3.26 26.63 23.70
CA GLN A 105 -2.03 27.42 23.75
C GLN A 105 -1.77 27.99 25.15
N GLU A 106 -2.82 28.60 25.72
CA GLU A 106 -2.77 29.20 27.06
C GLU A 106 -2.44 28.12 28.10
N THR A 107 -2.93 26.88 27.94
CA THR A 107 -2.61 25.81 28.88
C THR A 107 -1.19 25.26 28.78
N VAL A 108 -0.55 25.11 27.61
CA VAL A 108 0.86 24.64 27.55
C VAL A 108 1.82 25.71 28.07
N GLY A 109 1.64 26.97 27.65
CA GLY A 109 2.45 28.09 28.13
C GLY A 109 2.33 28.29 29.64
N ALA A 110 1.09 28.35 30.17
CA ALA A 110 0.86 28.50 31.61
C ALA A 110 1.39 27.31 32.43
N ARG A 111 1.39 26.08 31.91
CA ARG A 111 2.00 24.91 32.59
C ARG A 111 3.51 25.06 32.70
N LEU A 112 4.21 25.46 31.64
CA LEU A 112 5.66 25.68 31.65
C LEU A 112 6.06 26.84 32.58
N GLU A 113 5.29 27.93 32.58
CA GLU A 113 5.50 29.07 33.47
C GLU A 113 5.23 28.69 34.95
N ALA A 114 4.14 27.96 35.22
CA ALA A 114 3.81 27.47 36.56
C ALA A 114 4.82 26.44 37.08
N ALA A 115 5.43 25.65 36.21
CA ALA A 115 6.52 24.74 36.55
C ALA A 115 7.83 25.51 36.86
N ALA A 116 8.16 26.53 36.05
CA ALA A 116 9.34 27.37 36.26
C ALA A 116 9.33 28.10 37.63
N LYS A 117 8.16 28.59 38.05
CA LYS A 117 7.96 29.26 39.35
C LYS A 117 8.27 28.38 40.58
N ARG A 118 8.44 27.06 40.43
CA ARG A 118 8.74 26.11 41.52
C ARG A 118 10.23 25.96 41.84
N GLY A 119 11.13 26.51 41.02
CA GLY A 119 12.58 26.34 41.20
C GLY A 119 13.08 24.90 41.00
N HIS A 120 12.27 24.02 40.41
CA HIS A 120 12.65 22.66 40.05
C HIS A 120 13.73 22.65 38.94
N SER A 121 14.48 21.54 38.79
CA SER A 121 15.32 21.34 37.61
C SER A 121 14.49 21.33 36.33
N LEU A 122 15.06 21.75 35.20
CA LEU A 122 14.36 21.84 33.92
C LEU A 122 13.66 20.52 33.53
N ASP A 123 14.37 19.40 33.70
CA ASP A 123 13.81 18.04 33.53
C ASP A 123 12.52 17.81 34.33
N ARG A 124 12.52 18.24 35.59
CA ARG A 124 11.35 18.10 36.46
C ARG A 124 10.27 19.12 36.14
N GLN A 125 10.62 20.33 35.67
CA GLN A 125 9.64 21.30 35.19
C GLN A 125 8.89 20.78 33.97
N LEU A 126 9.60 20.15 33.03
CA LEU A 126 9.04 19.55 31.84
C LEU A 126 8.16 18.34 32.21
N ALA A 127 8.65 17.43 33.06
CA ALA A 127 7.83 16.33 33.59
C ALA A 127 6.56 16.81 34.33
N ASP A 128 6.67 17.82 35.21
CA ASP A 128 5.55 18.47 35.91
C ASP A 128 4.55 19.12 34.93
N ALA A 129 5.02 19.59 33.77
CA ALA A 129 4.21 20.16 32.70
C ALA A 129 3.66 19.09 31.72
N ASN A 130 3.72 17.81 32.09
CA ASN A 130 3.29 16.66 31.31
C ASN A 130 4.14 16.37 30.06
N PHE A 131 5.45 16.64 30.11
CA PHE A 131 6.39 16.23 29.06
C PHE A 131 7.14 14.95 29.45
N GLU A 132 7.24 14.04 28.49
CA GLU A 132 8.03 12.81 28.57
C GLU A 132 9.44 13.06 28.04
N LYS A 133 10.46 12.68 28.84
CA LYS A 133 11.86 12.74 28.42
C LYS A 133 12.13 11.59 27.45
N LEU A 134 12.52 11.91 26.23
CA LEU A 134 12.84 10.89 25.21
C LEU A 134 14.35 10.70 25.03
N ALA A 135 15.13 11.76 25.27
CA ALA A 135 16.58 11.70 25.41
C ALA A 135 17.09 12.90 26.23
N GLU A 136 18.40 13.07 26.37
CA GLU A 136 18.97 14.27 27.00
C GLU A 136 18.67 15.52 26.15
N GLY A 137 18.16 16.57 26.79
CA GLY A 137 17.66 17.79 26.12
C GLY A 137 16.36 17.65 25.31
N ALA A 138 15.87 16.43 25.02
CA ALA A 138 14.76 16.18 24.09
C ALA A 138 13.49 15.64 24.78
N TRP A 139 12.35 16.32 24.55
CA TRP A 139 11.10 16.16 25.30
C TRP A 139 9.86 16.16 24.39
N ARG A 140 8.85 15.37 24.74
CA ARG A 140 7.54 15.29 24.04
C ARG A 140 6.40 15.65 24.99
N PHE A 141 5.41 16.43 24.55
CA PHE A 141 4.19 16.62 25.32
C PHE A 141 3.34 15.35 25.34
N HIS A 142 2.96 14.88 26.53
CA HIS A 142 2.12 13.71 26.72
C HIS A 142 0.64 14.11 26.59
N GLY A 143 -0.11 13.39 25.75
CA GLY A 143 -1.55 13.59 25.57
C GLY A 143 -1.98 14.25 24.25
N SER A 144 -1.03 14.68 23.41
CA SER A 144 -1.30 14.95 21.99
C SER A 144 -1.08 13.68 21.17
N ASP A 145 -2.03 13.32 20.30
CA ASP A 145 -1.85 12.24 19.31
C ASP A 145 -0.72 12.54 18.30
N SER A 146 -0.39 13.82 18.16
CA SER A 146 0.62 14.37 17.26
C SER A 146 2.04 13.92 17.62
N THR A 147 2.66 13.18 16.72
CA THR A 147 4.07 12.77 16.81
C THR A 147 5.01 13.83 16.25
N ILE A 148 5.87 14.42 17.09
CA ILE A 148 6.86 15.45 16.75
C ILE A 148 8.22 15.17 17.43
N THR A 149 9.34 15.27 16.70
CA THR A 149 10.74 15.40 17.21
C THR A 149 11.36 16.71 16.70
N VAL A 150 12.69 16.77 16.51
CA VAL A 150 13.55 17.79 15.86
C VAL A 150 14.83 17.07 15.37
N VAL A 151 15.51 17.40 14.25
CA VAL A 151 16.85 16.80 13.92
C VAL A 151 18.00 17.75 13.94
N ARG A 152 19.20 17.26 14.34
CA ARG A 152 20.49 17.90 14.07
C ARG A 152 21.50 16.98 13.34
N ASP A 153 22.33 17.60 12.51
CA ASP A 153 23.63 17.14 11.98
C ASP A 153 24.53 18.39 12.11
N GLY A 154 25.83 18.24 12.37
CA GLY A 154 26.81 19.28 12.78
C GLY A 154 26.91 20.62 12.02
N ASN A 155 26.04 20.91 11.04
CA ASN A 155 25.84 22.23 10.41
C ASN A 155 24.40 22.80 10.54
N GLY A 156 23.46 22.17 11.27
CA GLY A 156 22.12 22.75 11.46
C GLY A 156 21.03 21.79 11.96
N VAL A 157 19.81 22.33 12.11
CA VAL A 157 18.59 21.62 12.51
C VAL A 157 17.54 21.59 11.40
N ALA A 158 16.80 20.49 11.28
CA ALA A 158 15.62 20.39 10.42
C ALA A 158 14.37 19.88 11.17
N PHE A 159 13.18 20.24 10.69
CA PHE A 159 11.88 19.93 11.29
C PHE A 159 10.96 19.26 10.27
N TYR A 160 10.03 18.43 10.74
CA TYR A 160 9.12 17.66 9.90
C TYR A 160 7.70 17.75 10.49
N THR A 161 6.69 17.99 9.66
CA THR A 161 5.31 18.08 10.15
C THR A 161 4.73 16.69 10.41
N PRO A 162 3.85 16.52 11.42
CA PRO A 162 3.15 15.25 11.61
C PRO A 162 2.34 14.90 10.36
N VAL A 163 2.38 13.63 9.96
CA VAL A 163 1.53 13.13 8.87
C VAL A 163 0.12 12.94 9.44
N HIS A 164 -0.90 13.47 8.76
CA HIS A 164 -2.30 13.42 9.23
C HIS A 164 -2.89 11.98 9.36
N ASP A 165 -2.15 10.95 8.94
CA ASP A 165 -2.52 9.55 9.14
C ASP A 165 -1.85 8.97 10.40
N ARG A 166 -2.68 8.59 11.39
CA ARG A 166 -2.24 7.88 12.61
C ARG A 166 -1.41 6.63 12.31
N ARG A 167 -1.66 5.92 11.20
CA ARG A 167 -0.86 4.74 10.79
C ARG A 167 0.58 5.12 10.48
N MET A 168 0.77 6.26 9.80
CA MET A 168 2.11 6.77 9.49
C MET A 168 2.80 7.26 10.77
N ALA A 169 2.06 7.90 11.69
CA ALA A 169 2.59 8.29 13.01
C ALA A 169 3.11 7.08 13.81
N ASP A 170 2.36 5.98 13.85
CA ASP A 170 2.80 4.73 14.50
C ASP A 170 3.97 4.06 13.76
N VAL A 171 4.01 4.14 12.43
CA VAL A 171 5.16 3.70 11.63
C VAL A 171 6.42 4.46 12.03
N ILE A 172 6.37 5.79 12.01
CA ILE A 172 7.49 6.67 12.35
C ILE A 172 7.92 6.48 13.80
N ARG A 173 6.98 6.31 14.74
CA ARG A 173 7.27 6.12 16.17
C ARG A 173 8.11 4.88 16.47
N ALA A 174 7.95 3.81 15.69
CA ALA A 174 8.73 2.58 15.81
C ALA A 174 9.89 2.48 14.80
N SER A 175 10.15 3.54 14.02
CA SER A 175 11.33 3.66 13.18
C SER A 175 12.58 4.01 13.97
N GLN A 176 13.72 3.51 13.49
CA GLN A 176 15.08 3.88 13.88
C GLN A 176 15.70 4.77 12.80
N MET A 177 16.74 5.49 13.19
CA MET A 177 17.54 6.28 12.27
C MET A 177 18.64 5.44 11.62
N LEU A 178 18.81 5.57 10.30
CA LEU A 178 20.04 5.16 9.61
C LEU A 178 21.02 6.32 9.44
N GLY A 179 20.53 7.51 9.08
CA GLY A 179 21.35 8.71 9.00
C GLY A 179 20.63 9.89 8.34
N VAL A 180 21.32 11.04 8.29
CA VAL A 180 20.89 12.21 7.52
C VAL A 180 21.39 12.06 6.09
N VAL A 181 20.52 12.28 5.11
CA VAL A 181 20.83 12.23 3.68
C VAL A 181 20.59 13.58 3.04
N GLN A 182 21.60 14.10 2.32
CA GLN A 182 21.44 15.31 1.54
C GLN A 182 20.76 14.98 0.21
N THR A 183 19.44 15.08 0.21
CA THR A 183 18.63 14.94 -0.99
C THR A 183 18.76 16.20 -1.86
N SER A 184 19.48 16.08 -2.98
CA SER A 184 19.43 17.09 -4.03
C SER A 184 17.99 17.21 -4.55
N ALA A 185 17.58 18.40 -5.01
CA ALA A 185 16.25 18.58 -5.59
C ALA A 185 16.04 17.58 -6.76
N GLY A 186 15.11 16.63 -6.59
CA GLY A 186 14.84 15.54 -7.54
C GLY A 186 15.35 14.15 -7.11
N SER A 187 16.21 14.06 -6.09
CA SER A 187 16.59 12.79 -5.48
C SER A 187 15.42 12.11 -4.78
N GLU A 188 15.50 10.79 -4.64
CA GLU A 188 14.31 9.96 -4.63
C GLU A 188 13.78 9.71 -3.23
N GLN A 189 12.72 10.45 -2.89
CA GLN A 189 11.73 10.03 -1.90
C GLN A 189 11.24 8.64 -2.33
N GLY A 190 11.40 7.62 -1.49
CA GLY A 190 11.05 6.26 -1.85
C GLY A 190 10.86 5.37 -0.63
N LEU A 191 9.83 4.54 -0.67
CA LEU A 191 9.63 3.47 0.29
C LEU A 191 10.33 2.21 -0.20
N ARG A 192 11.18 1.63 0.65
CA ARG A 192 11.91 0.38 0.37
C ARG A 192 11.43 -0.72 1.32
N PHE A 193 11.15 -1.90 0.77
CA PHE A 193 10.97 -3.13 1.55
C PHE A 193 12.11 -4.10 1.26
N SER A 194 12.71 -4.67 2.29
CA SER A 194 13.84 -5.59 2.21
C SER A 194 13.70 -6.68 3.27
N GLY A 195 13.03 -7.78 2.90
CA GLY A 195 12.66 -8.84 3.85
C GLY A 195 11.73 -8.31 4.94
N GLU A 196 12.13 -8.48 6.20
CA GLU A 196 11.41 -7.99 7.38
C GLU A 196 11.71 -6.51 7.71
N TRP A 197 12.39 -5.76 6.83
CA TRP A 197 12.74 -4.36 7.06
C TRP A 197 12.08 -3.42 6.06
N MET A 198 11.56 -2.31 6.57
CA MET A 198 11.12 -1.15 5.80
C MET A 198 12.13 -0.03 6.00
N SER A 199 12.57 0.61 4.91
CA SER A 199 13.36 1.84 4.97
C SER A 199 12.73 2.92 4.10
N TYR A 200 12.81 4.18 4.51
CA TYR A 200 12.20 5.29 3.78
C TYR A 200 12.89 6.62 4.10
N THR A 201 12.85 7.52 3.12
CA THR A 201 13.30 8.90 3.30
C THR A 201 12.16 9.73 3.88
N LEU A 202 12.33 10.23 5.10
CA LEU A 202 11.48 11.29 5.64
C LEU A 202 11.96 12.62 5.05
N VAL A 203 11.03 13.41 4.48
CA VAL A 203 11.37 14.60 3.66
C VAL A 203 11.08 15.91 4.38
N ALA A 204 12.04 16.83 4.41
CA ALA A 204 11.88 18.12 5.07
C ALA A 204 10.89 19.04 4.28
N PRO A 205 9.83 19.59 4.92
CA PRO A 205 8.78 20.38 4.25
C PRO A 205 9.18 21.83 3.93
N VAL A 206 10.45 22.21 4.08
CA VAL A 206 10.99 23.58 3.95
C VAL A 206 12.47 23.52 3.53
N PRO A 207 13.12 24.62 3.08
CA PRO A 207 14.40 24.57 2.34
C PRO A 207 15.65 24.31 3.19
N TYR A 208 15.61 23.26 4.03
CA TYR A 208 16.76 22.66 4.67
C TYR A 208 17.20 21.43 3.87
N PRO A 209 18.49 21.30 3.49
CA PRO A 209 18.92 20.36 2.45
C PRO A 209 19.11 18.91 2.96
N ARG A 210 18.37 18.50 4.00
CA ARG A 210 18.69 17.33 4.82
C ARG A 210 17.43 16.56 5.19
N ASP A 211 17.21 15.49 4.43
CA ASP A 211 16.22 14.45 4.70
C ASP A 211 16.80 13.41 5.67
N ALA A 212 15.95 12.55 6.22
CA ALA A 212 16.35 11.49 7.14
C ALA A 212 16.07 10.11 6.55
N GLU A 213 17.07 9.24 6.49
CA GLU A 213 16.87 7.82 6.16
C GLU A 213 16.43 7.07 7.42
N MET A 214 15.18 6.62 7.39
CA MET A 214 14.53 5.86 8.46
C MET A 214 14.58 4.37 8.14
N THR A 215 14.62 3.50 9.15
CA THR A 215 14.40 2.06 8.98
C THR A 215 13.69 1.43 10.17
N ARG A 216 12.96 0.34 9.96
CA ARG A 216 12.48 -0.53 11.04
C ARG A 216 12.18 -1.94 10.58
N ALA A 217 12.18 -2.85 11.55
CA ALA A 217 11.47 -4.10 11.42
C ALA A 217 9.99 -3.83 11.11
N ILE A 218 9.45 -4.55 10.13
CA ILE A 218 8.05 -4.51 9.75
C ILE A 218 7.56 -5.93 9.52
N THR A 219 6.39 -6.23 10.06
CA THR A 219 5.72 -7.51 9.84
C THR A 219 4.88 -7.43 8.56
N PRO A 220 4.70 -8.54 7.83
CA PRO A 220 3.75 -8.58 6.72
C PRO A 220 2.34 -8.13 7.11
N ALA A 221 1.91 -8.39 8.36
CA ALA A 221 0.61 -7.97 8.85
C ALA A 221 0.42 -6.44 8.96
N GLU A 222 1.46 -5.68 9.28
CA GLU A 222 1.42 -4.20 9.37
C GLU A 222 1.25 -3.54 8.01
N ILE A 223 1.80 -4.16 6.96
CA ILE A 223 1.72 -3.66 5.57
C ILE A 223 0.59 -4.32 4.76
N GLY A 224 -0.46 -4.80 5.42
CA GLY A 224 -1.61 -5.44 4.76
C GLY A 224 -1.31 -6.81 4.13
N MET A 225 -0.06 -7.27 4.16
CA MET A 225 0.45 -8.55 3.66
C MET A 225 0.18 -9.71 4.61
N ARG A 226 -1.06 -9.82 5.10
CA ARG A 226 -1.50 -11.04 5.76
C ARG A 226 -1.32 -12.22 4.79
N PRO A 227 -0.75 -13.36 5.23
CA PRO A 227 -0.68 -14.57 4.42
C PRO A 227 -2.07 -14.95 3.92
N VAL A 228 -2.17 -15.28 2.64
CA VAL A 228 -3.45 -15.71 2.06
C VAL A 228 -3.84 -17.05 2.70
N PRO A 229 -5.03 -17.16 3.34
CA PRO A 229 -5.50 -18.43 3.88
C PRO A 229 -5.60 -19.47 2.77
N ARG A 230 -5.00 -20.65 2.99
CA ARG A 230 -5.06 -21.76 2.04
C ARG A 230 -6.24 -22.66 2.37
N SER A 231 -7.11 -22.88 1.39
CA SER A 231 -8.24 -23.81 1.50
C SER A 231 -8.41 -24.60 0.20
N THR A 232 -8.66 -25.91 0.34
CA THR A 232 -8.95 -26.79 -0.80
C THR A 232 -10.47 -26.98 -0.89
N GLN A 233 -11.03 -26.68 -2.06
CA GLN A 233 -12.43 -26.88 -2.40
C GLN A 233 -12.72 -28.37 -2.70
N PRO A 234 -13.99 -28.82 -2.68
CA PRO A 234 -14.35 -30.21 -2.92
C PRO A 234 -13.92 -30.77 -4.29
N ASP A 235 -13.80 -29.91 -5.30
CA ASP A 235 -13.31 -30.24 -6.66
C ASP A 235 -11.77 -30.31 -6.78
N GLY A 236 -11.05 -30.00 -5.69
CA GLY A 236 -9.59 -29.98 -5.62
C GLY A 236 -8.95 -28.61 -5.87
N PHE A 237 -9.71 -27.55 -6.18
CA PHE A 237 -9.15 -26.21 -6.33
C PHE A 237 -8.60 -25.67 -5.00
N VAL A 238 -7.38 -25.15 -5.01
CA VAL A 238 -6.71 -24.60 -3.82
C VAL A 238 -6.71 -23.07 -3.90
N ILE A 239 -7.55 -22.43 -3.09
CA ILE A 239 -7.48 -20.98 -2.86
C ILE A 239 -6.16 -20.68 -2.14
N GLY A 240 -5.44 -19.66 -2.59
CA GLY A 240 -4.12 -19.30 -2.06
C GLY A 240 -3.02 -20.32 -2.38
N GLY A 241 -3.23 -21.17 -3.40
CA GLY A 241 -2.32 -22.25 -3.77
C GLY A 241 -2.06 -22.36 -5.26
N ALA A 242 -1.15 -23.27 -5.62
CA ALA A 242 -0.92 -23.69 -6.99
C ALA A 242 -2.00 -24.71 -7.40
N ASN A 243 -2.51 -24.58 -8.62
CA ASN A 243 -3.56 -25.43 -9.18
C ASN A 243 -3.07 -26.09 -10.47
N GLU A 244 -3.47 -27.34 -10.72
CA GLU A 244 -3.28 -27.97 -12.03
C GLU A 244 -4.27 -27.37 -13.03
N THR A 245 -3.81 -27.12 -14.26
CA THR A 245 -4.63 -26.53 -15.34
C THR A 245 -5.87 -27.39 -15.63
N GLU A 246 -5.77 -28.72 -15.49
CA GLU A 246 -6.87 -29.67 -15.62
C GLU A 246 -7.86 -29.69 -14.44
N VAL A 247 -7.49 -29.16 -13.26
CA VAL A 247 -8.45 -28.89 -12.18
C VAL A 247 -9.26 -27.65 -12.54
N ILE A 248 -8.59 -26.56 -12.93
CA ILE A 248 -9.23 -25.30 -13.34
C ILE A 248 -10.24 -25.51 -14.48
N ARG A 249 -9.88 -26.31 -15.49
CA ARG A 249 -10.76 -26.60 -16.64
C ARG A 249 -12.04 -27.37 -16.31
N ARG A 250 -12.12 -28.02 -15.15
CA ARG A 250 -13.24 -28.88 -14.74
C ARG A 250 -14.06 -28.32 -13.58
N LEU A 251 -13.76 -27.11 -13.12
CA LEU A 251 -14.52 -26.45 -12.05
C LEU A 251 -15.98 -26.27 -12.50
N THR A 252 -16.92 -26.76 -11.69
CA THR A 252 -18.35 -26.45 -11.83
C THR A 252 -18.76 -25.27 -10.95
N GLU A 253 -17.99 -25.01 -9.89
CA GLU A 253 -18.16 -23.90 -8.95
C GLU A 253 -16.80 -23.27 -8.59
N LEU A 254 -16.83 -22.04 -8.08
CA LEU A 254 -15.66 -21.39 -7.48
C LEU A 254 -16.12 -20.44 -6.38
N GLY A 255 -15.55 -20.57 -5.18
CA GLY A 255 -15.99 -19.79 -4.01
C GLY A 255 -17.42 -20.11 -3.55
N GLY A 256 -17.93 -21.31 -3.84
CA GLY A 256 -19.29 -21.72 -3.53
C GLY A 256 -20.37 -21.17 -4.47
N ARG A 257 -20.00 -20.66 -5.66
CA ARG A 257 -20.95 -20.26 -6.72
C ARG A 257 -20.72 -21.02 -8.02
N PRO A 258 -21.77 -21.41 -8.76
CA PRO A 258 -21.63 -21.99 -10.09
C PRO A 258 -20.86 -21.08 -11.04
N ILE A 259 -19.96 -21.65 -11.85
CA ILE A 259 -19.12 -20.89 -12.79
C ILE A 259 -19.97 -20.03 -13.76
N GLN A 260 -21.11 -20.55 -14.23
CA GLN A 260 -22.00 -19.82 -15.13
C GLN A 260 -22.60 -18.55 -14.49
N GLU A 261 -22.95 -18.62 -13.21
CA GLU A 261 -23.47 -17.48 -12.45
C GLU A 261 -22.37 -16.44 -12.20
N LEU A 262 -21.18 -16.93 -11.80
CA LEU A 262 -20.00 -16.11 -11.58
C LEU A 262 -19.56 -15.38 -12.86
N GLU A 263 -19.55 -16.05 -14.01
CA GLU A 263 -19.28 -15.43 -15.31
C GLU A 263 -20.33 -14.38 -15.69
N ALA A 264 -21.62 -14.63 -15.44
CA ALA A 264 -22.68 -13.67 -15.72
C ALA A 264 -22.51 -12.40 -14.88
N TRP A 265 -22.14 -12.53 -13.60
CA TRP A 265 -21.86 -11.41 -12.71
C TRP A 265 -20.60 -10.64 -13.08
N MET A 266 -19.56 -11.34 -13.56
CA MET A 266 -18.29 -10.74 -13.98
C MET A 266 -18.34 -10.00 -15.32
N ARG A 267 -19.36 -10.18 -16.16
CA ARG A 267 -19.47 -9.49 -17.45
C ARG A 267 -19.80 -7.99 -17.27
N PRO A 268 -19.49 -7.12 -18.25
CA PRO A 268 -19.87 -5.71 -18.20
C PRO A 268 -21.40 -5.58 -18.18
N PHE A 269 -21.91 -4.49 -17.61
CA PHE A 269 -23.34 -4.21 -17.63
C PHE A 269 -23.83 -4.03 -19.07
N ASP A 270 -24.80 -4.84 -19.49
CA ASP A 270 -25.44 -4.77 -20.81
C ASP A 270 -26.73 -3.93 -20.70
N PRO A 271 -26.72 -2.65 -21.13
CA PRO A 271 -27.89 -1.78 -21.03
C PRO A 271 -29.07 -2.25 -21.90
N ASP A 272 -28.82 -3.08 -22.91
CA ASP A 272 -29.84 -3.65 -23.79
C ASP A 272 -30.48 -4.91 -23.19
N ARG A 273 -30.02 -5.36 -22.00
CA ARG A 273 -30.62 -6.46 -21.21
C ARG A 273 -31.11 -6.00 -19.81
N PRO A 274 -32.01 -5.01 -19.71
CA PRO A 274 -32.45 -4.41 -18.44
C PRO A 274 -33.38 -5.32 -17.59
N LEU A 275 -33.49 -6.62 -17.90
CA LEU A 275 -34.33 -7.56 -17.16
C LEU A 275 -33.66 -8.09 -15.88
N GLU A 276 -32.34 -7.92 -15.74
CA GLU A 276 -31.66 -8.15 -14.47
C GLU A 276 -31.76 -6.89 -13.59
N PRO A 277 -32.12 -7.02 -12.30
CA PRO A 277 -32.06 -5.90 -11.35
C PRO A 277 -30.67 -5.27 -11.35
N VAL A 278 -30.60 -3.94 -11.26
CA VAL A 278 -29.32 -3.21 -11.18
C VAL A 278 -28.62 -3.55 -9.87
N ASP A 279 -27.77 -4.57 -9.92
CA ASP A 279 -26.88 -4.95 -8.83
C ASP A 279 -25.71 -3.96 -8.78
N HIS A 280 -25.83 -2.95 -7.93
CA HIS A 280 -24.80 -1.93 -7.70
C HIS A 280 -23.47 -2.48 -7.16
N HIS A 281 -23.39 -3.77 -6.81
CA HIS A 281 -22.12 -4.42 -6.44
C HIS A 281 -21.35 -4.95 -7.66
N ARG A 282 -21.99 -5.09 -8.84
CA ARG A 282 -21.32 -5.48 -10.08
C ARG A 282 -20.39 -4.38 -10.60
N SER A 283 -19.27 -4.81 -11.18
CA SER A 283 -18.43 -3.89 -11.95
C SER A 283 -19.15 -3.47 -13.22
N GLN A 284 -19.41 -2.17 -13.39
CA GLN A 284 -20.08 -1.64 -14.58
C GLN A 284 -19.33 -1.99 -15.88
N ALA A 285 -18.00 -1.99 -15.85
CA ALA A 285 -17.15 -2.32 -17.00
C ALA A 285 -16.70 -3.78 -17.06
N GLY A 286 -17.09 -4.61 -16.07
CA GLY A 286 -16.85 -6.05 -16.04
C GLY A 286 -15.42 -6.47 -15.68
N PHE A 287 -15.32 -7.59 -14.96
CA PHE A 287 -14.08 -8.33 -14.70
C PHE A 287 -13.71 -9.31 -15.83
N LEU A 288 -14.63 -9.60 -16.75
CA LEU A 288 -14.40 -10.38 -17.97
C LEU A 288 -14.80 -9.56 -19.20
N GLY A 289 -14.18 -9.81 -20.34
CA GLY A 289 -14.63 -9.23 -21.61
C GLY A 289 -15.96 -9.84 -22.10
N PRO A 290 -16.71 -9.17 -22.98
CA PRO A 290 -18.03 -9.63 -23.45
C PRO A 290 -18.07 -11.02 -24.10
N LYS A 291 -16.93 -11.55 -24.55
CA LYS A 291 -16.79 -12.87 -25.19
C LYS A 291 -15.80 -13.79 -24.48
N ASP A 292 -15.29 -13.39 -23.31
CA ASP A 292 -14.34 -14.19 -22.55
C ASP A 292 -15.04 -15.26 -21.70
N GLY A 293 -14.28 -16.24 -21.19
CA GLY A 293 -14.72 -17.28 -20.27
C GLY A 293 -13.75 -17.45 -19.11
N LEU A 294 -14.27 -17.52 -17.89
CA LEU A 294 -13.51 -17.51 -16.65
C LEU A 294 -12.51 -18.66 -16.58
N LEU A 295 -12.94 -19.90 -16.83
CA LEU A 295 -12.08 -21.08 -16.74
C LEU A 295 -10.98 -21.08 -17.81
N ARG A 296 -11.28 -20.53 -19.00
CA ARG A 296 -10.28 -20.37 -20.07
C ARG A 296 -9.19 -19.40 -19.64
N THR A 297 -9.58 -18.23 -19.14
CA THR A 297 -8.65 -17.19 -18.67
C THR A 297 -7.80 -17.69 -17.50
N LEU A 298 -8.42 -18.27 -16.45
CA LEU A 298 -7.70 -18.89 -15.33
C LEU A 298 -6.72 -19.97 -15.79
N ALA A 299 -7.14 -20.87 -16.70
CA ALA A 299 -6.29 -21.95 -17.20
C ALA A 299 -5.09 -21.42 -18.03
N ARG A 300 -5.31 -20.39 -18.86
CA ARG A 300 -4.26 -19.76 -19.66
C ARG A 300 -3.22 -19.10 -18.77
N ASP A 301 -3.66 -18.28 -17.83
CA ASP A 301 -2.76 -17.52 -16.97
C ASP A 301 -2.03 -18.42 -15.94
N ASN A 302 -2.67 -19.51 -15.49
CA ASN A 302 -2.03 -20.56 -14.69
C ASN A 302 -0.86 -21.23 -15.45
N GLU A 303 -1.01 -21.54 -16.75
CA GLU A 303 0.09 -22.08 -17.54
C GLU A 303 1.24 -21.09 -17.72
N VAL A 304 0.98 -19.81 -17.99
CA VAL A 304 2.05 -18.79 -18.10
C VAL A 304 2.84 -18.71 -16.80
N VAL A 305 2.16 -18.55 -15.66
CA VAL A 305 2.81 -18.38 -14.36
C VAL A 305 3.59 -19.65 -13.95
N ARG A 306 3.00 -20.84 -14.11
CA ARG A 306 3.65 -22.11 -13.76
C ARG A 306 4.87 -22.41 -14.62
N ARG A 307 4.80 -22.18 -15.93
CA ARG A 307 5.93 -22.46 -16.85
C ARG A 307 7.12 -21.53 -16.62
N LEU A 308 6.86 -20.31 -16.13
CA LEU A 308 7.89 -19.36 -15.70
C LEU A 308 8.45 -19.67 -14.29
N GLY A 309 8.06 -20.77 -13.65
CA GLY A 309 8.56 -21.16 -12.33
C GLY A 309 8.09 -20.24 -11.20
N LEU A 310 7.00 -19.50 -11.42
CA LEU A 310 6.40 -18.58 -10.46
C LEU A 310 5.13 -19.19 -9.85
N THR A 311 4.66 -18.58 -8.77
CA THR A 311 3.33 -18.86 -8.19
C THR A 311 2.44 -17.63 -8.24
N HIS A 312 1.12 -17.82 -8.30
CA HIS A 312 0.16 -16.72 -8.26
C HIS A 312 0.27 -15.89 -6.97
N THR A 313 0.58 -16.53 -5.83
CA THR A 313 0.82 -15.83 -4.57
C THR A 313 1.99 -14.86 -4.69
N GLU A 314 3.13 -15.26 -5.27
CA GLU A 314 4.27 -14.37 -5.45
C GLU A 314 3.96 -13.19 -6.37
N VAL A 315 3.31 -13.43 -7.52
CA VAL A 315 2.92 -12.36 -8.46
C VAL A 315 1.93 -11.39 -7.82
N GLY A 316 0.92 -11.91 -7.13
CA GLY A 316 -0.11 -11.11 -6.47
C GLY A 316 0.41 -10.37 -5.24
N ASP A 317 1.34 -10.95 -4.48
CA ASP A 317 1.97 -10.31 -3.33
C ASP A 317 2.91 -9.18 -3.75
N THR A 318 3.63 -9.31 -4.86
CA THR A 318 4.40 -8.21 -5.45
C THR A 318 3.50 -7.03 -5.84
N VAL A 319 2.35 -7.31 -6.47
CA VAL A 319 1.35 -6.27 -6.80
C VAL A 319 0.80 -5.62 -5.53
N ARG A 320 0.39 -6.42 -4.52
CA ARG A 320 -0.10 -5.91 -3.22
C ARG A 320 0.92 -5.00 -2.55
N MET A 321 2.22 -5.28 -2.69
CA MET A 321 3.25 -4.43 -2.08
C MET A 321 3.42 -3.08 -2.74
N ALA A 322 3.40 -3.03 -4.07
CA ALA A 322 3.43 -1.77 -4.79
C ALA A 322 2.15 -0.94 -4.54
N THR A 323 0.96 -1.55 -4.59
CA THR A 323 -0.30 -0.83 -4.34
C THR A 323 -0.44 -0.40 -2.88
N TRP A 324 -0.03 -1.23 -1.91
CA TRP A 324 -0.02 -0.84 -0.49
C TRP A 324 0.99 0.27 -0.21
N ALA A 325 2.17 0.27 -0.85
CA ALA A 325 3.10 1.38 -0.74
C ALA A 325 2.42 2.71 -1.14
N ALA A 326 1.79 2.74 -2.32
CA ALA A 326 1.13 3.94 -2.81
C ALA A 326 -0.13 4.31 -2.02
N GLY A 327 -1.07 3.39 -1.81
CA GLY A 327 -2.35 3.67 -1.14
C GLY A 327 -2.27 3.76 0.38
N GLY A 328 -1.38 3.00 1.01
CA GLY A 328 -1.22 2.94 2.48
C GLY A 328 -0.23 3.95 3.04
N PHE A 329 0.75 4.40 2.25
CA PHE A 329 1.78 5.36 2.68
C PHE A 329 1.85 6.63 1.81
N GLY A 330 1.03 6.75 0.76
CA GLY A 330 1.01 7.92 -0.12
C GLY A 330 2.24 8.04 -1.03
N VAL A 331 3.07 7.00 -1.17
CA VAL A 331 4.34 7.11 -1.92
C VAL A 331 4.15 6.92 -3.42
N SER A 332 4.70 7.86 -4.19
CA SER A 332 4.73 7.81 -5.66
C SER A 332 5.94 7.06 -6.23
N ARG A 333 6.84 6.58 -5.35
CA ARG A 333 8.03 5.80 -5.70
C ARG A 333 8.24 4.66 -4.69
N TYR A 334 8.52 3.48 -5.22
CA TYR A 334 8.72 2.23 -4.50
C TYR A 334 10.03 1.57 -4.92
N VAL A 335 10.82 1.10 -3.95
CA VAL A 335 12.03 0.30 -4.17
C VAL A 335 11.73 -1.12 -3.70
N GLY A 336 11.60 -2.03 -4.66
CA GLY A 336 11.31 -3.44 -4.42
C GLY A 336 12.56 -4.28 -4.12
N PRO A 337 12.42 -5.61 -4.18
CA PRO A 337 13.55 -6.54 -4.14
C PRO A 337 14.60 -6.18 -5.18
N GLY A 338 15.87 -6.51 -4.92
CA GLY A 338 16.96 -6.31 -5.89
C GLY A 338 17.29 -4.85 -6.23
N ASP A 339 16.90 -3.88 -5.38
CA ASP A 339 17.03 -2.42 -5.64
C ASP A 339 16.27 -1.93 -6.89
N HIS A 340 15.30 -2.71 -7.37
CA HIS A 340 14.46 -2.32 -8.50
C HIS A 340 13.53 -1.15 -8.12
N ARG A 341 13.46 -0.14 -8.98
CA ARG A 341 12.74 1.12 -8.73
C ARG A 341 11.49 1.24 -9.59
N TYR A 342 10.43 1.70 -8.95
CA TYR A 342 9.10 1.80 -9.54
C TYR A 342 8.47 3.15 -9.23
N SER A 343 8.01 3.87 -10.25
CA SER A 343 7.13 5.02 -10.10
C SER A 343 5.66 4.56 -10.14
N ILE A 344 4.86 5.08 -9.21
CA ILE A 344 3.46 4.69 -9.01
C ILE A 344 2.56 5.92 -9.05
N THR A 345 1.56 5.89 -9.91
CA THR A 345 0.47 6.88 -9.96
C THR A 345 -0.83 6.23 -9.51
N ALA A 346 -1.34 6.63 -8.34
CA ALA A 346 -2.64 6.19 -7.84
C ALA A 346 -3.79 7.09 -8.33
N ARG A 347 -4.96 6.50 -8.57
CA ARG A 347 -6.21 7.17 -8.90
C ARG A 347 -7.32 6.58 -8.04
N GLY A 348 -7.69 7.28 -6.96
CA GLY A 348 -8.83 6.91 -6.12
C GLY A 348 -10.16 7.25 -6.78
N SER A 349 -11.18 6.43 -6.52
CA SER A 349 -12.58 6.67 -6.85
C SER A 349 -13.42 6.71 -5.57
N MET A 350 -14.61 7.33 -5.64
CA MET A 350 -15.53 7.44 -4.48
C MET A 350 -16.31 6.16 -4.18
N GLY A 351 -16.23 5.14 -5.05
CA GLY A 351 -16.94 3.87 -4.91
C GLY A 351 -15.98 2.74 -4.52
N GLN A 352 -16.49 1.78 -3.74
CA GLN A 352 -15.77 0.53 -3.49
C GLN A 352 -16.25 -0.53 -4.48
N GLN A 353 -15.36 -0.99 -5.37
CA GLN A 353 -15.57 -2.19 -6.15
C GLN A 353 -15.33 -3.40 -5.25
N LEU A 354 -16.28 -4.34 -5.21
CA LEU A 354 -16.10 -5.63 -4.52
C LEU A 354 -15.53 -6.68 -5.47
N SER A 355 -14.81 -7.64 -4.88
CA SER A 355 -14.31 -8.83 -5.55
C SER A 355 -15.46 -9.72 -6.05
N PRO A 356 -15.36 -10.28 -7.27
CA PRO A 356 -16.35 -11.19 -7.84
C PRO A 356 -16.42 -12.54 -7.10
N PHE A 357 -15.52 -12.82 -6.15
CA PHE A 357 -15.47 -14.11 -5.46
C PHE A 357 -16.16 -14.09 -4.07
N TRP A 358 -16.87 -13.00 -3.73
CA TRP A 358 -17.57 -12.80 -2.44
C TRP A 358 -16.71 -13.07 -1.18
N ASP A 359 -15.41 -12.88 -1.30
CA ASP A 359 -14.41 -13.15 -0.25
C ASP A 359 -14.18 -11.98 0.71
N GLY A 360 -15.09 -11.01 0.70
CA GLY A 360 -15.03 -9.76 1.47
C GLY A 360 -13.94 -8.78 1.02
N THR A 361 -13.19 -9.06 -0.04
CA THR A 361 -12.20 -8.10 -0.55
C THR A 361 -12.85 -7.05 -1.44
N GLY A 362 -12.35 -5.82 -1.34
CA GLY A 362 -12.85 -4.65 -2.04
C GLY A 362 -11.74 -3.63 -2.20
N GLY A 363 -11.86 -2.77 -3.21
CA GLY A 363 -10.88 -1.74 -3.54
C GLY A 363 -11.55 -0.52 -4.17
N SER A 364 -10.89 0.63 -4.12
CA SER A 364 -11.44 1.90 -4.63
C SER A 364 -10.47 2.64 -5.55
N SER A 365 -9.26 2.12 -5.74
CA SER A 365 -8.16 2.81 -6.42
C SER A 365 -7.56 1.96 -7.53
N ASP A 366 -7.23 2.63 -8.64
CA ASP A 366 -6.42 2.09 -9.73
C ASP A 366 -5.01 2.70 -9.68
N TYR A 367 -4.00 1.94 -10.09
CA TYR A 367 -2.60 2.32 -10.06
C TYR A 367 -1.96 2.06 -11.42
N GLN A 368 -1.21 3.03 -11.91
CA GLN A 368 -0.22 2.82 -12.96
C GLN A 368 1.14 2.64 -12.27
N ILE A 369 1.75 1.46 -12.42
CA ILE A 369 3.08 1.14 -11.87
C ILE A 369 4.05 1.03 -13.04
N THR A 370 5.11 1.82 -13.03
CA THR A 370 6.13 1.83 -14.08
C THR A 370 7.49 1.49 -13.50
N ASN A 371 8.23 0.59 -14.16
CA ASN A 371 9.61 0.29 -13.83
C ASN A 371 10.53 1.38 -14.37
N ASP A 372 11.23 2.09 -13.49
CA ASP A 372 12.01 3.28 -13.85
C ASP A 372 13.24 2.93 -14.71
N ARG A 373 13.69 1.66 -14.69
CA ARG A 373 14.82 1.15 -15.48
C ARG A 373 14.41 0.72 -16.88
N THR A 374 13.28 0.02 -17.03
CA THR A 374 12.87 -0.59 -18.30
C THR A 374 11.81 0.21 -19.06
N GLY A 375 11.11 1.14 -18.38
CA GLY A 375 9.93 1.82 -18.90
C GLY A 375 8.70 0.91 -19.05
N SER A 376 8.81 -0.38 -18.68
CA SER A 376 7.68 -1.31 -18.64
C SER A 376 6.66 -0.81 -17.61
N SER A 377 5.38 -0.85 -17.95
CA SER A 377 4.33 -0.26 -17.12
C SER A 377 3.09 -1.15 -17.12
N VAL A 378 2.42 -1.22 -15.97
CA VAL A 378 1.25 -2.06 -15.74
C VAL A 378 0.17 -1.31 -14.98
N ALA A 379 -1.08 -1.43 -15.44
CA ALA A 379 -2.26 -0.92 -14.75
C ALA A 379 -2.84 -2.02 -13.86
N VAL A 380 -3.04 -1.73 -12.57
CA VAL A 380 -3.63 -2.67 -11.59
C VAL A 380 -4.62 -1.92 -10.69
N SER A 381 -5.68 -2.60 -10.25
CA SER A 381 -6.55 -2.09 -9.18
C SER A 381 -6.11 -2.60 -7.80
N ASP A 382 -6.57 -1.96 -6.73
CA ASP A 382 -6.48 -2.44 -5.34
C ASP A 382 -6.88 -3.93 -5.20
N LEU A 383 -7.86 -4.38 -6.01
CA LEU A 383 -8.35 -5.76 -6.05
C LEU A 383 -7.44 -6.74 -6.78
N GLY A 384 -6.60 -6.28 -7.71
CA GLY A 384 -5.79 -7.13 -8.58
C GLY A 384 -4.89 -8.06 -7.77
N GLY A 385 -4.07 -7.49 -6.88
CA GLY A 385 -3.15 -8.26 -6.04
C GLY A 385 -3.83 -9.36 -5.20
N PRO A 386 -4.88 -9.06 -4.41
CA PRO A 386 -5.63 -10.07 -3.68
C PRO A 386 -6.29 -11.16 -4.56
N MET A 387 -6.92 -10.79 -5.68
CA MET A 387 -7.55 -11.76 -6.59
C MET A 387 -6.54 -12.68 -7.25
N ILE A 388 -5.40 -12.14 -7.69
CA ILE A 388 -4.27 -12.92 -8.21
C ILE A 388 -3.78 -13.88 -7.12
N SER A 389 -3.48 -13.38 -5.91
CA SER A 389 -2.88 -14.18 -4.84
C SER A 389 -3.76 -15.33 -4.36
N LYS A 390 -5.09 -15.15 -4.39
CA LYS A 390 -6.10 -16.13 -3.95
C LYS A 390 -6.54 -17.09 -5.04
N TYR A 391 -6.80 -16.60 -6.25
CA TYR A 391 -7.53 -17.34 -7.29
C TYR A 391 -6.72 -17.54 -8.58
N GLY A 392 -5.55 -16.91 -8.71
CA GLY A 392 -4.83 -16.83 -9.99
C GLY A 392 -5.61 -16.02 -11.04
N PHE A 393 -6.49 -15.11 -10.61
CA PHE A 393 -7.37 -14.35 -11.51
C PHE A 393 -6.77 -13.00 -11.89
N TYR A 394 -6.33 -12.90 -13.14
CA TYR A 394 -5.76 -11.70 -13.76
C TYR A 394 -6.81 -10.87 -14.53
N GLN A 395 -8.09 -11.21 -14.33
CA GLN A 395 -9.26 -10.65 -15.04
C GLN A 395 -9.28 -11.01 -16.54
N GLY A 396 -10.40 -10.88 -17.23
CA GLY A 396 -10.58 -11.42 -18.58
C GLY A 396 -10.13 -10.50 -19.72
N PRO A 397 -9.51 -11.02 -20.80
CA PRO A 397 -9.25 -10.24 -22.02
C PRO A 397 -10.49 -9.47 -22.50
N GLY A 398 -10.31 -8.17 -22.76
CA GLY A 398 -11.40 -7.25 -23.14
C GLY A 398 -12.10 -6.56 -21.97
N SER A 399 -11.83 -6.92 -20.71
CA SER A 399 -12.07 -6.02 -19.57
C SER A 399 -11.06 -4.87 -19.59
N PRO A 400 -11.45 -3.61 -19.31
CA PRO A 400 -10.49 -2.50 -19.22
C PRO A 400 -9.56 -2.59 -18.00
N TYR A 401 -9.87 -3.46 -17.05
CA TYR A 401 -9.06 -3.69 -15.86
C TYR A 401 -8.00 -4.79 -16.05
N ARG A 402 -8.10 -5.60 -17.14
CA ARG A 402 -7.23 -6.78 -17.42
C ARG A 402 -5.76 -6.46 -17.18
N THR A 403 -5.16 -7.19 -16.24
CA THR A 403 -3.72 -7.14 -16.00
C THR A 403 -3.10 -8.50 -16.29
N ALA A 404 -2.66 -8.76 -17.52
CA ALA A 404 -2.11 -10.06 -17.88
C ALA A 404 -0.87 -10.42 -17.01
N PRO A 405 -0.67 -11.70 -16.64
CA PRO A 405 0.44 -12.09 -15.77
C PRO A 405 1.80 -11.69 -16.33
N GLU A 406 1.97 -11.78 -17.66
CA GLU A 406 3.19 -11.35 -18.33
C GLU A 406 3.48 -9.86 -18.17
N ASP A 407 2.47 -8.98 -18.19
CA ASP A 407 2.69 -7.53 -18.09
C ASP A 407 3.11 -7.10 -16.67
N ILE A 408 2.59 -7.81 -15.65
CA ILE A 408 3.05 -7.71 -14.27
C ILE A 408 4.50 -8.20 -14.20
N ILE A 409 4.79 -9.41 -14.69
CA ILE A 409 6.12 -10.02 -14.63
C ILE A 409 7.16 -9.14 -15.32
N ARG A 410 6.88 -8.62 -16.53
CA ARG A 410 7.78 -7.69 -17.25
C ARG A 410 8.03 -6.39 -16.49
N THR A 411 7.01 -5.88 -15.80
CA THR A 411 7.15 -4.66 -15.01
C THR A 411 8.01 -4.90 -13.79
N PHE A 412 7.73 -5.95 -12.99
CA PHE A 412 8.51 -6.24 -11.80
C PHE A 412 9.79 -7.03 -12.13
N SER A 413 10.94 -6.34 -12.11
CA SER A 413 12.22 -6.91 -12.56
C SER A 413 12.63 -8.17 -11.80
N ASP A 414 12.30 -8.27 -10.50
CA ASP A 414 12.57 -9.44 -9.68
C ASP A 414 11.77 -10.67 -10.12
N LEU A 415 10.52 -10.46 -10.57
CA LEU A 415 9.72 -11.52 -11.19
C LEU A 415 10.27 -11.92 -12.56
N THR A 416 10.66 -10.95 -13.40
CA THR A 416 11.30 -11.22 -14.70
C THR A 416 12.61 -11.99 -14.54
N GLU A 417 13.49 -11.59 -13.62
CA GLU A 417 14.78 -12.23 -13.39
C GLU A 417 14.59 -13.65 -12.85
N LYS A 418 13.65 -13.86 -11.92
CA LYS A 418 13.27 -15.19 -11.43
C LYS A 418 12.65 -16.07 -12.53
N ALA A 419 11.90 -15.48 -13.45
CA ALA A 419 11.29 -16.13 -14.61
C ALA A 419 12.28 -16.47 -15.75
N GLY A 420 13.58 -16.23 -15.58
CA GLY A 420 14.60 -16.50 -16.61
C GLY A 420 14.81 -15.36 -17.63
N GLY A 421 14.21 -14.19 -17.39
CA GLY A 421 14.38 -12.98 -18.19
C GLY A 421 13.35 -12.80 -19.33
N GLU A 422 13.32 -11.59 -19.91
CA GLU A 422 12.35 -11.17 -20.93
C GLU A 422 12.27 -12.08 -22.18
N ALA A 423 13.37 -12.74 -22.53
CA ALA A 423 13.38 -13.70 -23.65
C ALA A 423 12.55 -14.95 -23.32
N GLU A 424 12.65 -15.45 -22.09
CA GLU A 424 11.92 -16.62 -21.61
C GLU A 424 10.44 -16.30 -21.39
N VAL A 425 10.13 -15.14 -20.79
CA VAL A 425 8.75 -14.63 -20.66
C VAL A 425 8.05 -14.59 -22.02
N ARG A 426 8.67 -14.00 -23.06
CA ARG A 426 8.07 -13.97 -24.41
C ARG A 426 7.94 -15.35 -25.05
N ARG A 427 8.91 -16.24 -24.87
CA ARG A 427 8.85 -17.62 -25.41
C ARG A 427 7.67 -18.38 -24.81
N VAL A 428 7.57 -18.40 -23.48
CA VAL A 428 6.51 -19.12 -22.76
C VAL A 428 5.14 -18.56 -23.09
N VAL A 429 4.96 -17.23 -23.12
CA VAL A 429 3.69 -16.60 -23.49
C VAL A 429 3.27 -17.02 -24.90
N ALA A 430 4.16 -16.95 -25.89
CA ALA A 430 3.85 -17.36 -27.26
C ALA A 430 3.48 -18.85 -27.38
N GLU A 431 4.16 -19.74 -26.64
CA GLU A 431 3.84 -21.17 -26.59
C GLU A 431 2.48 -21.45 -25.95
N VAL A 432 2.14 -20.75 -24.87
CA VAL A 432 0.86 -20.90 -24.18
C VAL A 432 -0.27 -20.34 -25.04
N ASP A 433 -0.12 -19.16 -25.63
CA ASP A 433 -1.15 -18.54 -26.48
C ASP A 433 -1.41 -19.38 -27.73
N ALA A 434 -0.36 -19.90 -28.38
CA ALA A 434 -0.51 -20.84 -29.50
C ALA A 434 -1.29 -22.10 -29.11
N TYR A 435 -1.03 -22.66 -27.93
CA TYR A 435 -1.74 -23.83 -27.41
C TYR A 435 -3.23 -23.54 -27.13
N PHE A 436 -3.55 -22.42 -26.47
CA PHE A 436 -4.94 -22.04 -26.17
C PHE A 436 -5.72 -21.60 -27.43
N SER A 437 -5.08 -20.98 -28.41
CA SER A 437 -5.68 -20.69 -29.72
C SER A 437 -5.97 -21.97 -30.52
N ALA A 438 -5.07 -22.96 -30.50
CA ALA A 438 -5.29 -24.25 -31.15
C ALA A 438 -6.45 -25.03 -30.51
N ALA A 439 -6.53 -25.06 -29.18
CA ALA A 439 -7.64 -25.68 -28.45
C ALA A 439 -8.99 -25.06 -28.82
N GLU A 440 -9.09 -23.72 -28.82
CA GLU A 440 -10.32 -23.01 -29.21
C GLU A 440 -10.75 -23.30 -30.65
N ALA A 441 -9.79 -23.45 -31.58
CA ALA A 441 -10.09 -23.80 -32.97
C ALA A 441 -10.69 -25.21 -33.09
N VAL A 442 -10.19 -26.17 -32.30
CA VAL A 442 -10.74 -27.53 -32.23
C VAL A 442 -12.17 -27.50 -31.69
N ASP A 443 -12.41 -26.85 -30.54
CA ASP A 443 -13.75 -26.76 -29.92
C ASP A 443 -14.78 -26.15 -30.88
N LYS A 444 -14.43 -25.05 -31.56
CA LYS A 444 -15.28 -24.43 -32.58
C LYS A 444 -15.56 -25.35 -33.76
N SER A 445 -14.58 -26.14 -34.21
CA SER A 445 -14.77 -27.11 -35.30
C SER A 445 -15.67 -28.28 -34.89
N THR A 446 -15.62 -28.72 -33.63
CA THR A 446 -16.47 -29.78 -33.09
C THR A 446 -17.91 -29.32 -32.97
N LEU A 447 -18.15 -28.09 -32.51
CA LEU A 447 -19.50 -27.50 -32.43
C LEU A 447 -20.08 -27.18 -33.81
N GLY A 448 -19.26 -26.66 -34.74
CA GLY A 448 -19.70 -26.31 -36.10
C GLY A 448 -20.04 -27.51 -36.99
N ASN A 449 -19.54 -28.71 -36.66
CA ASN A 449 -19.85 -29.96 -37.35
C ASN A 449 -21.08 -30.69 -36.79
N VAL A 450 -21.80 -30.11 -35.82
CA VAL A 450 -23.19 -30.52 -35.60
C VAL A 450 -23.98 -30.00 -36.80
N PRO A 451 -24.43 -30.84 -37.75
CA PRO A 451 -25.23 -30.36 -38.86
C PRO A 451 -26.48 -29.65 -38.29
N PRO A 452 -27.03 -28.62 -38.96
CA PRO A 452 -28.26 -27.96 -38.53
C PRO A 452 -29.42 -28.97 -38.52
N GLY A 453 -29.53 -29.64 -37.38
CA GLY A 453 -30.24 -30.90 -37.22
C GLY A 453 -31.72 -30.64 -37.10
N SER A 454 -32.38 -30.64 -38.25
CA SER A 454 -33.81 -30.92 -38.44
C SER A 454 -34.66 -30.66 -37.20
N ALA A 455 -35.12 -29.42 -37.04
CA ALA A 455 -36.31 -29.14 -36.25
C ALA A 455 -37.53 -29.75 -36.97
N THR A 456 -37.64 -31.09 -36.96
CA THR A 456 -38.83 -31.82 -37.37
C THR A 456 -39.93 -31.42 -36.41
N GLY A 457 -40.79 -30.51 -36.86
CA GLY A 457 -41.79 -29.90 -36.02
C GLY A 457 -42.75 -30.92 -35.43
N THR A 458 -43.11 -30.72 -34.17
CA THR A 458 -44.37 -31.22 -33.62
C THR A 458 -45.00 -30.12 -32.79
N SER A 459 -45.24 -28.97 -33.42
CA SER A 459 -46.12 -27.93 -32.87
C SER A 459 -47.58 -28.37 -33.01
N ALA A 460 -48.01 -29.30 -32.14
CA ALA A 460 -49.42 -29.56 -31.94
C ALA A 460 -50.05 -28.30 -31.30
N SER A 461 -51.17 -27.86 -31.88
CA SER A 461 -51.83 -26.60 -31.51
C SER A 461 -52.57 -26.68 -30.17
N SER A 462 -52.33 -25.71 -29.30
CA SER A 462 -53.33 -25.27 -28.31
C SER A 462 -53.43 -23.74 -28.33
N ARG A 463 -54.30 -23.21 -29.20
CA ARG A 463 -54.75 -21.82 -29.08
C ARG A 463 -55.70 -21.74 -27.88
N SER A 464 -55.33 -20.94 -26.88
CA SER A 464 -56.27 -20.41 -25.90
C SER A 464 -56.36 -18.89 -26.09
N ASP A 465 -57.52 -18.40 -26.51
CA ASP A 465 -57.74 -16.97 -26.71
C ASP A 465 -57.61 -16.20 -25.39
N GLY A 466 -56.83 -15.12 -25.41
CA GLY A 466 -56.36 -14.45 -24.19
C GLY A 466 -56.09 -12.96 -24.39
N ARG A 467 -57.14 -12.22 -24.76
CA ARG A 467 -57.45 -10.79 -24.49
C ARG A 467 -56.27 -9.78 -24.48
N PRO A 468 -56.24 -8.75 -25.36
CA PRO A 468 -55.23 -7.69 -25.29
C PRO A 468 -55.40 -6.84 -24.01
N PRO A 469 -54.33 -6.26 -23.46
CA PRO A 469 -54.41 -5.39 -22.29
C PRO A 469 -55.05 -4.03 -22.65
N GLU A 470 -55.94 -3.55 -21.78
CA GLU A 470 -56.55 -2.24 -21.91
C GLU A 470 -55.56 -1.13 -21.55
N ASN A 471 -55.52 -0.06 -22.36
CA ASN A 471 -54.76 1.15 -22.06
C ASN A 471 -55.44 1.92 -20.91
N GLY A 472 -54.93 1.75 -19.69
CA GLY A 472 -55.30 2.58 -18.55
C GLY A 472 -54.82 4.04 -18.73
N PRO A 473 -55.61 5.06 -18.33
CA PRO A 473 -55.23 6.45 -18.51
C PRO A 473 -54.07 6.87 -17.59
N LYS A 474 -53.19 7.73 -18.11
CA LYS A 474 -52.17 8.42 -17.31
C LYS A 474 -52.82 9.16 -16.14
N ARG A 475 -52.37 8.88 -14.92
CA ARG A 475 -52.57 9.80 -13.79
C ARG A 475 -51.45 10.85 -13.80
N GLU A 476 -51.83 12.11 -13.73
CA GLU A 476 -50.90 13.21 -13.41
C GLU A 476 -50.47 13.11 -11.94
N PRO A 477 -49.27 13.62 -11.59
CA PRO A 477 -48.85 13.70 -10.19
C PRO A 477 -49.61 14.82 -9.47
N ASP A 478 -50.36 14.45 -8.43
CA ASP A 478 -51.04 15.39 -7.54
C ASP A 478 -50.00 16.13 -6.69
N ALA A 479 -50.06 17.46 -6.70
CA ALA A 479 -49.11 18.32 -6.03
C ALA A 479 -49.79 19.02 -4.84
N ARG A 480 -49.63 18.43 -3.64
CA ARG A 480 -49.78 19.14 -2.36
C ARG A 480 -49.22 18.37 -1.15
N ASP A 481 -48.56 19.15 -0.29
CA ASP A 481 -48.38 19.01 1.16
C ASP A 481 -47.72 17.73 1.74
N ARG A 482 -46.39 17.76 1.88
CA ARG A 482 -45.71 18.01 3.18
C ARG A 482 -44.20 18.21 3.07
#